data_AF-A0A923IF39-F1
#
_entry.id   AF-A0A923IF39-F1
#
_cell.length_a   1.000
_cell.length_b   1.000
_cell.length_c   1.000
_cell.angle_alpha   90.00
_cell.angle_beta   90.00
_cell.angle_gamma   90.00
#
_symmetry.space_group_name_H-M   'P 1'
#
loop_
_entity.id
_entity.type
_entity.pdbx_description
1 polymer ?
#
loop_
_entity_poly.entity_id
_entity_poly.type
_entity_poly.pdbx_seq_one_letter_code
_entity_poly.pdbx_strand_id
1 'polypeptide(L)'
;LQTAAREVEEGQGLSKSLARHGYFPPIVIEMISVGEHSGNLEPMLYRVADSYEKEVEASVMMLTSLLEPAMILFMGLVVGFIVVSVLLPIFEMNQLVR
;
A
#
# COMPACT_ATOMS: atom_id res chain seq x y z
N LEU A 1 -14.14 11.77 11.96
CA LEU A 1 -13.16 12.58 12.74
C LEU A 1 -13.82 13.70 13.53
N GLN A 2 -14.68 14.55 12.95
CA GLN A 2 -15.43 15.56 13.72
C GLN A 2 -16.25 14.95 14.87
N THR A 3 -16.89 13.79 14.65
CA THR A 3 -17.59 13.05 15.70
C THR A 3 -16.64 12.56 16.80
N ALA A 4 -15.45 12.05 16.44
CA ALA A 4 -14.45 11.64 17.43
C ALA A 4 -13.93 12.83 18.25
N ALA A 5 -13.73 13.99 17.64
CA ALA A 5 -13.33 15.21 18.34
C ALA A 5 -14.40 15.65 19.35
N ARG A 6 -15.67 15.64 18.94
CA ARG A 6 -16.81 15.95 19.82
C ARG A 6 -16.94 14.95 20.98
N GLU A 7 -16.77 13.66 20.73
CA GLU A 7 -16.79 12.63 21.78
C GLU A 7 -15.67 12.85 22.81
N VAL A 8 -14.50 13.29 22.37
CA VAL A 8 -13.38 13.63 23.26
C VAL A 8 -13.67 14.91 24.06
N GLU A 9 -14.25 15.94 23.44
CA GLU A 9 -14.74 17.15 24.14
C GLU A 9 -15.81 16.82 25.19
N GLU A 10 -16.64 15.82 24.93
CA GLU A 10 -17.65 15.27 25.85
C GLU A 10 -17.03 14.37 26.94
N GLY A 11 -15.71 14.21 26.97
CA GLY A 11 -14.95 13.50 28.01
C GLY A 11 -14.76 12.00 27.74
N GLN A 12 -15.06 11.52 26.53
CA GLN A 12 -14.77 10.14 26.15
C GLN A 12 -13.29 9.97 25.81
N GLY A 13 -12.74 8.81 26.12
CA GLY A 13 -11.33 8.53 25.84
C GLY A 13 -11.03 8.51 24.34
N LEU A 14 -9.90 9.08 23.94
CA LEU A 14 -9.45 9.22 22.55
C LEU A 14 -9.38 7.85 21.87
N SER A 15 -8.89 6.83 22.57
CA SER A 15 -8.83 5.45 22.07
C SER A 15 -10.20 4.90 21.67
N LYS A 16 -11.23 5.09 22.51
CA LYS A 16 -12.61 4.65 22.24
C LYS A 16 -13.27 5.44 21.11
N SER A 17 -13.03 6.74 21.03
CA SER A 17 -13.62 7.59 19.99
C SER A 17 -13.03 7.28 18.61
N LEU A 18 -11.73 7.00 18.53
CA LEU A 18 -11.07 6.61 17.28
C LEU A 18 -11.39 5.17 16.87
N ALA A 19 -11.54 4.23 17.82
CA ALA A 19 -11.87 2.83 17.53
C ALA A 19 -13.21 2.66 16.80
N ARG A 20 -14.17 3.54 17.05
CA ARG A 20 -15.50 3.52 16.42
C ARG A 20 -15.49 3.82 14.91
N HIS A 21 -14.42 4.42 14.40
CA HIS A 21 -14.38 4.92 13.03
C HIS A 21 -13.72 3.95 12.04
N GLY A 22 -13.13 2.83 12.46
CA GLY A 22 -12.63 1.76 11.60
C GLY A 22 -11.45 2.08 10.66
N TYR A 23 -11.04 3.35 10.57
CA TYR A 23 -9.90 3.81 9.75
C TYR A 23 -8.54 3.56 10.39
N PHE A 24 -8.51 3.27 11.69
CA PHE A 24 -7.27 3.09 12.45
C PHE A 24 -7.01 1.59 12.68
N PRO A 25 -5.81 1.08 12.35
CA PRO A 25 -5.40 -0.27 12.67
C PRO A 25 -5.55 -0.56 14.17
N PRO A 26 -5.86 -1.81 14.57
CA PRO A 26 -6.01 -2.18 15.97
C PRO A 26 -4.80 -1.80 16.84
N ILE A 27 -3.58 -1.92 16.28
CA ILE A 27 -2.34 -1.60 16.99
C ILE A 27 -2.23 -0.10 17.32
N VAL A 28 -2.76 0.78 16.47
CA VAL A 28 -2.78 2.23 16.71
C VAL A 28 -3.74 2.57 17.84
N ILE A 29 -4.93 1.97 17.84
CA ILE A 29 -5.92 2.13 18.92
C ILE A 29 -5.35 1.66 20.26
N GLU A 30 -4.62 0.55 20.27
CA GLU A 30 -4.01 -0.01 21.46
C GLU A 30 -2.87 0.86 22.00
N MET A 31 -2.02 1.40 21.12
CA MET A 31 -0.98 2.37 21.51
C MET A 31 -1.56 3.65 22.10
N ILE A 32 -2.64 4.17 21.51
CA ILE A 32 -3.35 5.35 22.03
C ILE A 32 -3.99 5.02 23.38
N SER A 33 -4.59 3.85 23.54
CA SER A 33 -5.14 3.39 24.82
C SER A 33 -4.07 3.30 25.90
N VAL A 34 -2.90 2.71 25.61
CA VAL A 34 -1.78 2.61 26.56
C VAL A 34 -1.24 3.99 26.92
N GLY A 35 -1.11 4.89 25.93
CA GLY A 35 -0.68 6.28 26.16
C GLY A 35 -1.67 7.07 27.02
N GLU A 36 -2.95 6.86 26.80
CA GLU A 36 -4.04 7.50 27.54
C GLU A 36 -4.10 7.02 29.00
N HIS A 37 -3.96 5.71 29.27
CA HIS A 37 -3.94 5.18 30.63
C HIS A 37 -2.67 5.50 31.41
N SER A 38 -1.53 5.65 30.72
CA SER A 38 -0.23 5.94 31.34
C SER A 38 0.10 7.43 31.43
N GLY A 39 -0.76 8.31 30.91
CA GLY A 39 -0.51 9.75 30.82
C GLY A 39 0.56 10.13 29.78
N ASN A 40 1.02 9.18 28.96
CA ASN A 40 2.08 9.35 27.96
C ASN A 40 1.49 9.35 26.53
N LEU A 41 0.40 10.09 26.32
CA LEU A 41 -0.28 10.10 25.03
C LEU A 41 0.58 10.71 23.92
N GLU A 42 1.26 11.82 24.20
CA GLU A 42 2.13 12.50 23.24
C GLU A 42 3.22 11.58 22.63
N PRO A 43 4.08 10.91 23.42
CA PRO A 43 5.09 10.01 22.85
C PRO A 43 4.47 8.79 22.13
N MET A 44 3.27 8.35 22.53
CA MET A 44 2.57 7.28 21.79
C MET A 44 2.07 7.77 20.44
N LEU A 45 1.56 8.99 20.33
CA LEU A 45 1.15 9.59 19.05
C LEU A 45 2.33 9.77 18.09
N TYR A 46 3.50 10.16 18.59
CA TYR A 46 4.73 10.17 17.76
C TYR A 46 5.06 8.79 17.22
N ARG A 47 4.98 7.76 18.07
CA ARG A 47 5.26 6.39 17.64
C ARG A 47 4.23 5.84 16.64
N VAL A 48 2.97 6.30 16.74
CA VAL A 48 1.95 6.03 15.72
C VAL A 48 2.35 6.68 14.40
N ALA A 49 2.74 7.96 14.40
CA ALA A 49 3.18 8.67 13.20
C ALA A 49 4.37 7.96 12.52
N ASP A 50 5.40 7.60 13.28
CA ASP A 50 6.56 6.86 12.78
C ASP A 50 6.18 5.50 12.16
N SER A 51 5.16 4.84 12.73
CA SER A 51 4.69 3.54 12.23
C SER A 51 3.97 3.69 10.89
N TYR A 52 3.12 4.71 10.75
CA TYR A 52 2.47 5.03 9.48
C TYR A 52 3.47 5.47 8.41
N GLU A 53 4.46 6.27 8.76
CA GLU A 53 5.51 6.69 7.82
C GLU A 53 6.26 5.48 7.25
N LYS A 54 6.64 4.54 8.12
CA LYS A 54 7.28 3.27 7.70
C LYS A 54 6.37 2.40 6.84
N GLU A 55 5.09 2.33 7.16
CA GLU A 55 4.12 1.55 6.37
C GLU A 55 3.95 2.15 4.96
N VAL A 56 3.88 3.47 4.86
CA VAL A 56 3.83 4.19 3.58
C VAL A 56 5.12 3.99 2.80
N GLU A 57 6.28 4.16 3.43
CA GLU A 57 7.59 3.96 2.79
C GLU A 57 7.74 2.52 2.26
N ALA A 58 7.40 1.52 3.07
CA ALA A 58 7.42 0.11 2.67
C ALA A 58 6.48 -0.17 1.50
N SER A 59 5.27 0.41 1.52
CA SER A 59 4.29 0.28 0.44
C SER A 59 4.80 0.90 -0.86
N VAL A 60 5.37 2.10 -0.80
CA VAL A 60 5.97 2.77 -1.96
C VAL A 60 7.15 1.97 -2.52
N MET A 61 8.02 1.45 -1.65
CA MET A 61 9.15 0.62 -2.05
C MET A 61 8.69 -0.67 -2.72
N MET A 62 7.68 -1.34 -2.18
CA MET A 62 7.09 -2.55 -2.77
C MET A 62 6.49 -2.26 -4.15
N LEU A 63 5.69 -1.19 -4.29
CA LEU A 63 5.09 -0.79 -5.56
C LEU A 63 6.17 -0.49 -6.61
N THR A 64 7.23 0.22 -6.21
CA THR A 64 8.34 0.55 -7.10
C THR A 64 9.12 -0.70 -7.51
N SER A 65 9.35 -1.63 -6.58
CA SER A 65 10.04 -2.89 -6.84
C SER A 65 9.25 -3.81 -7.77
N LEU A 66 7.91 -3.80 -7.72
CA LEU A 66 7.06 -4.57 -8.64
C LEU A 66 6.95 -3.94 -10.03
N LEU A 67 7.19 -2.63 -10.14
CA LEU A 67 7.15 -1.90 -11.40
C LEU A 67 8.24 -2.38 -12.37
N GLU A 68 9.46 -2.64 -11.87
CA GLU A 68 10.58 -3.13 -12.68
C GLU A 68 10.30 -4.46 -13.41
N PRO A 69 9.91 -5.57 -12.73
CA PRO A 69 9.59 -6.82 -13.40
C PRO A 69 8.37 -6.70 -14.32
N ALA A 70 7.39 -5.84 -13.99
CA ALA A 70 6.25 -5.58 -14.87
C ALA A 70 6.68 -4.93 -16.19
N MET A 71 7.62 -3.98 -16.15
CA MET A 71 8.19 -3.33 -17.33
C MET A 71 8.97 -4.33 -18.20
N ILE A 72 9.75 -5.23 -17.60
CA ILE A 72 10.47 -6.28 -18.32
C ILE A 72 9.50 -7.24 -19.01
N LEU A 73 8.45 -7.69 -18.31
CA LEU A 73 7.43 -8.57 -18.88
C LEU A 73 6.72 -7.89 -20.05
N PHE A 74 6.34 -6.63 -19.89
CA PHE A 74 5.71 -5.83 -20.95
C PHE A 74 6.61 -5.72 -22.19
N MET A 75 7.89 -5.39 -21.99
CA MET A 75 8.85 -5.29 -23.09
C MET A 75 9.08 -6.65 -23.77
N GLY A 76 9.14 -7.74 -23.00
CA GLY A 76 9.22 -9.09 -23.52
C GLY A 76 8.02 -9.47 -24.39
N LEU A 77 6.80 -9.10 -23.96
CA LEU A 77 5.59 -9.32 -24.75
C LEU A 77 5.60 -8.52 -26.06
N VAL A 78 6.00 -7.24 -26.02
CA VAL A 78 6.10 -6.40 -27.22
C VAL A 78 7.11 -6.97 -28.22
N VAL A 79 8.31 -7.32 -27.75
CA VAL A 79 9.35 -7.90 -28.62
C VAL A 79 8.92 -9.26 -29.15
N GLY A 80 8.36 -10.13 -28.29
CA GLY A 80 7.85 -11.44 -28.70
C GLY A 80 6.75 -11.33 -29.76
N PHE A 81 5.83 -10.38 -29.60
CA PHE A 81 4.79 -10.10 -30.58
C PHE A 81 5.35 -9.68 -31.94
N ILE A 82 6.37 -8.80 -31.96
CA ILE A 82 7.05 -8.37 -33.19
C ILE A 82 7.72 -9.57 -33.87
N VAL A 83 8.45 -10.39 -33.12
CA VAL A 83 9.14 -11.58 -33.65
C VAL A 83 8.16 -12.55 -34.30
N VAL A 84 7.05 -12.87 -33.62
CA VAL A 84 6.02 -13.76 -34.18
C VAL A 84 5.39 -13.17 -35.44
N SER A 85 5.11 -11.87 -35.44
CA SER A 85 4.53 -11.17 -36.59
C SER A 85 5.42 -11.20 -37.83
N VAL A 86 6.75 -11.25 -37.65
CA VAL A 86 7.72 -11.33 -38.76
C VAL A 86 8.03 -12.77 -39.15
N LEU A 87 8.16 -13.70 -38.20
CA LEU A 87 8.54 -15.08 -38.48
C LEU A 87 7.41 -15.89 -39.12
N LEU A 88 6.16 -15.68 -38.72
CA LEU A 88 5.01 -16.42 -39.29
C LEU A 88 4.94 -16.30 -40.83
N PRO A 89 4.95 -15.10 -41.44
CA PRO A 89 4.97 -14.96 -42.90
C PRO A 89 6.16 -15.63 -43.57
N ILE A 90 7.34 -15.62 -42.93
CA ILE A 90 8.56 -16.26 -43.47
C ILE A 90 8.39 -17.78 -43.49
N PHE A 91 7.81 -18.36 -42.43
CA PHE A 91 7.52 -19.79 -42.38
C PHE A 91 6.49 -20.21 -43.43
N GLU A 92 5.42 -19.43 -43.61
CA GLU A 92 4.41 -19.68 -44.64
C GLU A 92 5.02 -19.61 -46.05
N MET A 93 5.87 -18.61 -46.32
CA MET A 93 6.56 -18.47 -47.60
C MET A 93 7.50 -19.65 -47.90
N ASN A 94 8.22 -20.16 -46.90
CA ASN A 94 9.11 -21.31 -47.07
C ASN A 94 8.34 -22.62 -47.33
N GLN A 95 7.15 -22.78 -46.76
CA GLN A 95 6.29 -23.94 -47.02
C GLN A 95 5.68 -23.93 -48.43
N LEU A 96 5.38 -22.75 -48.98
CA LEU A 96 4.89 -22.58 -50.36
C LEU A 96 5.95 -22.92 -51.44
N VAL A 97 7.23 -22.86 -51.08
CA VAL A 97 8.36 -23.10 -52.00
C VAL A 97 8.79 -24.58 -52.04
N ARG A 98 8.30 -25.41 -51.11
CA ARG A 98 8.49 -26.88 -51.12
C ARG A 98 7.32 -27.58 -51.80
#